data_AF-A0A5S9M614-F1
#
_entry.id   AF-A0A5S9M614-F1
#
_cell.length_a   1.000
_cell.length_b   1.000
_cell.length_c   1.000
_cell.angle_alpha   90.00
_cell.angle_beta   90.00
_cell.angle_gamma   90.00
#
_symmetry.space_group_name_H-M   'P 1'
#
loop_
_entity.id
_entity.type
_entity.pdbx_description
1 polymer ?
#
loop_
_entity_poly.entity_id
_entity_poly.type
_entity_poly.pdbx_seq_one_letter_code
_entity_poly.pdbx_strand_id
1 'polypeptide(L)'
;MRQHIEVERMITPKQWEEDLYVYEGATFNLGHQLTQMMVLRPHNEFDELKHCWLVGGGTHPGSGLPTILESARITTNAILKKKRNIHKKQCRIKKRGAPHEKKNIY
;
A
#
# COMPACT_ATOMS: atom_id res chain seq x y z
N MET A 1 32.80 28.10 -11.09
CA MET A 1 31.49 27.40 -11.01
C MET A 1 30.36 28.34 -10.60
N ARG A 2 30.43 29.05 -9.46
CA ARG A 2 29.36 30.01 -9.06
C ARG A 2 29.10 31.14 -10.07
N GLN A 3 30.13 31.62 -10.77
CA GLN A 3 30.04 32.67 -11.79
C GLN A 3 29.35 32.23 -13.10
N HIS A 4 28.96 30.96 -13.23
CA HIS A 4 28.32 30.41 -14.43
C HIS A 4 26.96 29.76 -14.12
N ILE A 5 26.36 30.06 -12.97
CA ILE A 5 25.01 29.59 -12.64
C ILE A 5 24.01 30.60 -13.23
N GLU A 6 23.29 30.18 -14.27
CA GLU A 6 22.24 30.99 -14.91
C GLU A 6 20.91 30.93 -14.15
N VAL A 7 20.63 29.79 -13.50
CA VAL A 7 19.39 29.54 -12.77
C VAL A 7 19.70 28.70 -11.53
N GLU A 8 19.13 29.11 -10.39
CA GLU A 8 19.16 28.34 -9.15
C GLU A 8 17.74 28.19 -8.62
N ARG A 9 17.40 26.99 -8.14
CA ARG A 9 16.18 26.75 -7.38
C ARG A 9 16.54 26.02 -6.10
N MET A 10 16.14 26.59 -4.97
CA MET A 10 16.26 25.96 -3.67
C MET A 10 14.88 25.50 -3.17
N ILE A 11 14.84 24.29 -2.64
CA ILE A 11 13.67 23.71 -1.99
C ILE A 11 14.09 23.34 -0.57
N THR A 12 13.48 23.98 0.41
CA THR A 12 13.75 23.77 1.83
C THR A 12 12.86 22.65 2.40
N PRO A 13 13.21 22.03 3.55
CA PRO A 13 12.33 21.09 4.23
C PRO A 13 10.93 21.66 4.50
N LYS A 14 10.85 22.96 4.83
CA LYS A 14 9.57 23.66 5.02
C LYS A 14 8.73 23.68 3.74
N GLN A 15 9.35 23.90 2.57
CA GLN A 15 8.65 23.82 1.29
C GLN A 15 8.23 22.39 0.94
N TRP A 16 9.02 21.37 1.32
CA TRP A 16 8.58 19.98 1.20
C TRP A 16 7.31 19.70 2.02
N GLU A 17 7.23 20.27 3.21
CA GLU A 17 6.07 20.12 4.09
C GLU A 17 4.85 20.91 3.60
N GLU A 18 5.02 22.19 3.28
CA GLU A 18 3.93 23.10 2.92
C GLU A 18 3.46 22.91 1.47
N ASP A 19 4.39 22.76 0.51
CA ASP A 19 4.05 22.72 -0.92
C ASP A 19 3.79 21.29 -1.42
N LEU A 20 4.43 20.30 -0.80
CA LEU A 20 4.42 18.90 -1.26
C LEU A 20 3.81 17.93 -0.24
N TYR A 21 3.29 18.44 0.89
CA TYR A 21 2.61 17.68 1.94
C TYR A 21 3.47 16.53 2.49
N VAL A 22 4.79 16.72 2.52
CA VAL A 22 5.74 15.78 3.11
C VAL A 22 5.93 16.18 4.57
N TYR A 23 5.26 15.47 5.47
CA TYR A 23 5.34 15.71 6.91
C TYR A 23 6.80 15.86 7.40
N GLU A 24 7.07 16.93 8.17
CA GLU A 24 8.41 17.33 8.66
C GLU A 24 9.47 17.52 7.56
N GLY A 25 9.07 17.66 6.30
CA GLY A 25 9.98 17.71 5.14
C GLY A 25 10.77 16.42 4.92
N ALA A 26 10.37 15.31 5.55
CA ALA A 26 11.07 14.03 5.51
C ALA A 26 10.86 13.31 4.16
N THR A 27 11.68 13.64 3.15
CA THR A 27 11.56 13.09 1.77
C THR A 27 11.68 11.56 1.69
N PHE A 28 12.29 10.94 2.71
CA PHE A 28 12.41 9.49 2.86
C PHE A 28 11.53 8.90 3.97
N ASN A 29 10.56 9.68 4.48
CA ASN A 29 9.60 9.27 5.50
C ASN A 29 10.29 8.82 6.81
N LEU A 30 9.78 7.79 7.48
CA LEU A 30 10.33 7.24 8.73
C LEU A 30 11.86 7.05 8.66
N GLY A 31 12.54 7.46 9.74
CA GLY A 31 13.98 7.36 9.88
C GLY A 31 14.53 5.92 9.82
N HIS A 32 15.84 5.81 9.66
CA HIS A 32 16.56 4.53 9.55
C HIS A 32 17.01 3.97 10.90
N GLN A 33 16.16 4.10 11.93
CA GLN A 33 16.37 3.41 13.21
C GLN A 33 15.80 1.99 13.09
N LEU A 34 16.40 1.01 13.79
CA LEU A 34 15.96 -0.39 13.74
C LEU A 34 14.46 -0.55 14.04
N THR A 35 13.92 0.28 14.93
CA THR A 35 12.50 0.32 15.31
C THR A 35 11.57 0.88 14.23
N GLN A 36 12.12 1.57 13.23
CA GLN A 36 11.39 2.25 12.15
C GLN A 36 11.64 1.59 10.77
N MET A 37 12.20 0.38 10.78
CA MET A 37 12.58 -0.37 9.58
C MET A 37 11.85 -1.71 9.47
N MET A 38 11.86 -2.25 8.24
CA MET A 38 11.42 -3.60 7.90
C MET A 38 10.00 -3.96 8.36
N VAL A 39 9.87 -4.90 9.29
CA VAL A 39 8.60 -5.47 9.74
C VAL A 39 7.85 -4.56 10.72
N LEU A 40 8.55 -3.59 11.32
CA LEU A 40 7.97 -2.64 12.28
C LEU A 40 7.33 -1.43 11.58
N ARG A 41 7.37 -1.39 10.25
CA ARG A 41 6.64 -0.40 9.45
C ARG A 41 5.17 -0.78 9.36
N PRO A 42 4.26 0.21 9.25
CA PRO A 42 2.85 -0.05 8.98
C PRO A 42 2.69 -1.00 7.78
N HIS A 43 1.83 -1.99 7.95
CA HIS A 43 1.55 -2.98 6.92
C HIS A 43 0.63 -2.42 5.84
N ASN A 44 0.69 -3.02 4.65
CA ASN A 44 -0.09 -2.60 3.49
C ASN A 44 -1.60 -2.74 3.72
N GLU A 45 -2.07 -3.76 4.44
CA GLU A 45 -3.45 -3.83 4.91
C GLU A 45 -3.52 -3.09 6.24
N PHE A 46 -4.41 -2.10 6.35
CA PHE A 46 -4.52 -1.30 7.56
C PHE A 46 -5.31 -2.07 8.64
N ASP A 47 -4.77 -2.12 9.86
CA ASP A 47 -5.27 -3.00 10.91
C ASP A 47 -6.55 -2.47 11.55
N GLU A 48 -6.69 -1.15 11.65
CA GLU A 48 -7.77 -0.47 12.36
C GLU A 48 -9.04 -0.31 11.49
N LEU A 49 -8.90 -0.26 10.16
CA LEU A 49 -10.02 -0.07 9.25
C LEU A 49 -10.04 -1.11 8.12
N LYS A 50 -11.11 -1.92 8.11
CA LYS A 50 -11.35 -2.88 7.05
C LYS A 50 -11.48 -2.18 5.70
N HIS A 51 -10.89 -2.80 4.67
CA HIS A 51 -10.88 -2.28 3.30
C HIS A 51 -10.06 -1.00 3.10
N CYS A 52 -9.28 -0.60 4.09
CA CYS A 52 -8.26 0.44 3.96
C CYS A 52 -6.88 -0.20 3.72
N TRP A 53 -6.07 0.45 2.88
CA TRP A 53 -4.75 -0.03 2.51
C TRP A 53 -3.75 1.12 2.51
N LEU A 54 -2.56 0.86 3.02
CA LEU A 54 -1.43 1.77 2.99
C LEU A 54 -0.49 1.41 1.82
N VAL A 55 0.16 2.42 1.25
CA VAL A 55 1.12 2.26 0.16
C VAL A 55 2.13 3.40 0.17
N GLY A 56 3.36 3.12 -0.25
CA GLY A 56 4.40 4.11 -0.46
C GLY A 56 5.54 4.04 0.56
N GLY A 57 6.31 5.13 0.68
CA GLY A 57 7.60 5.12 1.36
C GLY A 57 7.55 5.06 2.89
N GLY A 58 6.37 5.27 3.48
CA GLY A 58 6.12 5.08 4.92
C GLY A 58 5.58 3.68 5.27
N THR A 59 5.20 2.89 4.25
CA THR A 59 4.63 1.56 4.41
C THR A 59 5.71 0.49 4.21
N HIS A 60 5.48 -0.71 4.70
CA HIS A 60 6.26 -1.87 4.29
C HIS A 60 6.34 -1.95 2.74
N PRO A 61 7.53 -2.23 2.14
CA PRO A 61 8.79 -2.66 2.76
C PRO A 61 9.73 -1.54 3.22
N GLY A 62 9.54 -0.30 2.79
CA GLY A 62 10.49 0.77 3.14
C GLY A 62 10.38 2.03 2.29
N SER A 63 11.34 2.92 2.50
CA SER A 63 11.55 4.14 1.70
C SER A 63 12.53 3.90 0.54
N GLY A 64 12.46 4.77 -0.47
CA GLY A 64 13.21 4.65 -1.73
C GLY A 64 12.34 4.21 -2.92
N LEU A 65 12.73 4.58 -4.15
CA LEU A 65 11.91 4.33 -5.32
C LEU A 65 11.60 2.83 -5.56
N PRO A 66 12.57 1.89 -5.44
CA PRO A 66 12.27 0.47 -5.64
C PRO A 66 11.27 -0.09 -4.61
N THR A 67 11.42 0.27 -3.34
CA THR A 67 10.56 -0.20 -2.23
C THR A 67 9.18 0.43 -2.27
N ILE A 68 9.05 1.69 -2.72
CA ILE A 68 7.76 2.34 -2.98
C ILE A 68 6.98 1.58 -4.06
N LEU A 69 7.63 1.24 -5.17
CA LEU A 69 7.02 0.46 -6.24
C LEU A 69 6.62 -0.95 -5.76
N GLU A 70 7.47 -1.57 -4.95
CA GLU A 70 7.16 -2.87 -4.35
C GLU A 70 5.99 -2.82 -3.36
N SER A 71 5.89 -1.76 -2.56
CA SER A 71 4.74 -1.52 -1.69
C SER A 71 3.45 -1.49 -2.50
N ALA A 72 3.43 -0.78 -3.64
CA ALA A 72 2.28 -0.73 -4.53
C ALA A 72 1.93 -2.10 -5.14
N ARG A 73 2.95 -2.88 -5.56
CA ARG A 73 2.77 -4.24 -6.09
C ARG A 73 2.17 -5.17 -5.04
N ILE A 74 2.68 -5.15 -3.81
CA ILE A 74 2.20 -5.96 -2.69
C ILE A 74 0.73 -5.62 -2.38
N THR A 75 0.41 -4.33 -2.21
CA THR A 75 -0.96 -3.87 -1.94
C THR A 75 -1.92 -4.32 -3.03
N THR A 76 -1.57 -4.13 -4.30
CA THR A 76 -2.42 -4.50 -5.44
C THR A 76 -2.70 -6.01 -5.47
N ASN A 77 -1.66 -6.83 -5.30
CA ASN A 77 -1.79 -8.28 -5.26
C ASN A 77 -2.67 -8.75 -4.09
N ALA A 78 -2.51 -8.14 -2.91
CA ALA A 78 -3.32 -8.45 -1.74
C ALA A 78 -4.80 -8.12 -1.96
N ILE A 79 -5.11 -6.94 -2.52
CA ILE A 79 -6.47 -6.54 -2.89
C ILE A 79 -7.10 -7.53 -3.88
N LEU A 80 -6.38 -7.89 -4.95
CA LEU A 80 -6.87 -8.83 -5.96
C LEU A 80 -7.12 -10.23 -5.37
N LYS A 81 -6.20 -10.71 -4.53
CA LYS A 81 -6.35 -11.99 -3.81
C LYS A 81 -7.60 -11.97 -2.91
N LYS A 82 -7.83 -10.87 -2.18
CA LYS A 82 -9.00 -10.71 -1.30
C LYS A 82 -10.31 -10.70 -2.10
N LYS A 83 -10.37 -9.95 -3.21
CA LYS A 83 -11.52 -9.95 -4.14
C LYS A 83 -11.83 -11.35 -4.67
N ARG A 84 -10.81 -12.08 -5.14
CA ARG A 84 -10.96 -13.46 -5.62
C ARG A 84 -11.51 -14.40 -4.54
N ASN A 85 -11.04 -14.27 -3.31
CA ASN A 85 -11.49 -15.09 -2.19
C ASN A 85 -12.95 -14.81 -1.82
N ILE A 86 -13.38 -13.55 -1.85
CA ILE A 86 -14.78 -13.16 -1.63
C ILE A 86 -15.67 -13.80 -2.70
N HIS A 87 -15.30 -13.67 -3.98
CA HIS A 87 -16.06 -14.27 -5.08
C HIS A 87 -16.16 -15.81 -4.96
N LYS A 88 -15.06 -16.50 -4.65
CA LYS A 88 -15.07 -17.96 -4.43
C LYS A 88 -15.97 -18.38 -3.26
N LYS A 89 -15.97 -17.63 -2.15
CA LYS A 89 -16.85 -17.88 -1.00
C LYS A 89 -18.32 -17.75 -1.41
N GLN A 90 -18.69 -16.68 -2.12
CA GLN A 90 -20.06 -16.47 -2.60
C GLN A 90 -20.53 -17.59 -3.54
N CYS A 91 -19.70 -18.02 -4.50
CA CYS A 91 -20.03 -19.13 -5.40
C CYS A 91 -20.21 -20.47 -4.65
N ARG A 92 -19.38 -20.76 -3.64
CA ARG A 92 -19.53 -21.96 -2.80
C ARG A 92 -20.82 -21.96 -1.99
N ILE A 93 -21.22 -20.81 -1.44
CA ILE A 93 -22.47 -20.67 -0.69
C ILE A 93 -23.67 -20.92 -1.61
N LYS A 94 -23.68 -20.32 -2.82
CA LYS A 94 -24.73 -20.56 -3.82
C LYS A 94 -24.88 -22.04 -4.20
N LYS A 95 -23.77 -22.78 -4.34
CA LYS A 95 -23.79 -24.22 -4.64
C LYS A 95 -24.31 -25.09 -3.50
N ARG A 96 -24.17 -24.67 -2.24
CA ARG A 96 -24.67 -25.42 -1.08
C ARG A 96 -26.14 -25.15 -0.76
N GLY A 97 -26.66 -23.99 -1.19
CA GLY A 97 -28.08 -23.63 -1.04
C GLY A 97 -28.96 -24.03 -2.23
N ALA A 98 -28.40 -24.68 -3.26
CA ALA A 98 -29.19 -25.20 -4.38
C ALA A 98 -29.97 -26.44 -3.90
N PRO A 99 -31.30 -26.50 -4.11
CA PRO A 99 -32.08 -27.67 -3.72
C PRO A 99 -31.54 -28.90 -4.46
N HIS A 100 -31.31 -29.99 -3.73
CA HIS A 100 -31.02 -31.29 -4.31
C HIS A 100 -32.24 -31.72 -5.13
N GLU A 101 -32.18 -31.54 -6.45
CA GLU A 101 -33.15 -32.12 -7.38
C GLU A 101 -33.05 -33.64 -7.22
N LYS A 102 -34.01 -34.22 -6.49
CA LYS A 102 -34.19 -35.66 -6.42
C LYS A 102 -34.59 -36.12 -7.82
N LYS A 103 -33.63 -36.69 -8.57
CA LYS A 103 -33.92 -37.41 -9.81
C LYS A 103 -34.75 -38.64 -9.45
N ASN A 104 -36.07 -38.52 -9.61
CA ASN A 104 -36.98 -39.64 -9.62
C ASN A 104 -36.80 -40.32 -10.98
N ILE A 105 -36.20 -41.50 -10.97
CA ILE A 105 -36.05 -42.35 -12.16
C ILE A 105 -37.15 -43.40 -12.03
N TYR A 106 -38.17 -43.30 -12.88
CA TYR A 106 -39.08 -44.41 -13.20
C TYR A 106 -38.47 -45.22 -14.34
#